data_AF-G3I0V6-F1
#
_entry.id   AF-G3I0V6-F1
#
_cell.length_a   1.000
_cell.length_b   1.000
_cell.length_c   1.000
_cell.angle_alpha   90.00
_cell.angle_beta   90.00
_cell.angle_gamma   90.00
#
_symmetry.space_group_name_H-M   'P 1'
#
loop_
_entity.id
_entity.type
_entity.pdbx_description
1 polymer ?
#
loop_
_entity_poly.entity_id
_entity_poly.type
_entity_poly.pdbx_seq_one_letter_code
_entity_poly.pdbx_strand_id
1 'polypeptide(L)' 'MEEYVWENSSSEKNVLQTLLQMRASDGSSVAPSREELLGTKEVEDYQKCIVQLKNEGENEENLSQYKESVKRLLNLA' A
#
# COMPACT_ATOMS: atom_id res chain seq x y z
N MET A 1 19.36 3.66 -14.55
CA MET A 1 18.78 3.28 -13.25
C MET A 1 17.56 2.47 -13.59
N GLU A 2 17.43 1.25 -13.05
CA GLU A 2 16.22 0.44 -13.31
C GLU A 2 15.07 1.08 -12.52
N GLU A 3 13.99 1.44 -13.22
CA GLU A 3 12.81 2.01 -12.60
C GLU A 3 12.16 0.97 -11.69
N TYR A 4 11.75 1.40 -10.51
CA TYR A 4 10.97 0.59 -9.61
C TYR A 4 9.60 0.31 -10.21
N VAL A 5 9.30 -0.99 -10.37
CA VAL A 5 8.01 -1.48 -10.82
C VAL A 5 7.25 -2.01 -9.61
N TRP A 6 6.02 -1.53 -9.44
CA TRP A 6 5.13 -1.94 -8.34
C TRP A 6 4.68 -3.39 -8.46
N GLU A 7 4.34 -3.85 -9.66
CA GLU A 7 3.79 -5.18 -9.90
C GLU A 7 4.78 -6.28 -9.50
N ASN A 8 4.30 -7.27 -8.75
CA ASN A 8 5.08 -8.38 -8.17
C ASN A 8 6.19 -7.96 -7.19
N SER A 9 6.21 -6.68 -6.78
CA SER A 9 7.19 -6.16 -5.83
C SER A 9 6.93 -6.68 -4.40
N SER A 10 7.95 -6.54 -3.55
CA SER A 10 7.80 -6.82 -2.11
C SER A 10 6.76 -5.90 -1.46
N SER A 11 6.64 -4.65 -1.91
CA SER A 11 5.67 -3.70 -1.35
C SER A 11 4.24 -4.14 -1.62
N GLU A 12 3.95 -4.60 -2.84
CA GLU A 12 2.63 -5.12 -3.22
C GLU A 12 2.25 -6.36 -2.39
N LYS A 13 3.18 -7.32 -2.27
CA LYS A 13 2.94 -8.56 -1.51
C LYS A 13 2.69 -8.26 -0.03
N ASN A 14 3.45 -7.33 0.55
CA ASN A 14 3.32 -6.97 1.95
C ASN A 14 1.99 -6.27 2.23
N VAL A 15 1.56 -5.31 1.39
CA VAL A 15 0.27 -4.63 1.60
C VAL A 15 -0.90 -5.60 1.48
N LEU A 16 -0.87 -6.51 0.51
CA LEU A 16 -1.88 -7.55 0.36
C LEU A 16 -1.99 -8.42 1.60
N GLN A 17 -0.86 -8.90 2.12
CA GLN A 17 -0.84 -9.72 3.32
C GLN A 17 -1.42 -8.96 4.53
N THR A 18 -1.04 -7.71 4.72
CA THR A 18 -1.52 -6.88 5.84
C THR A 18 -3.03 -6.65 5.75
N LEU A 19 -3.54 -6.26 4.58
CA LEU A 19 -4.98 -6.02 4.37
C LEU A 19 -5.82 -7.28 4.55
N LEU A 20 -5.31 -8.45 4.12
CA LEU A 20 -5.97 -9.73 4.38
C LEU A 20 -6.09 -10.02 5.87
N GLN A 21 -5.03 -9.78 6.66
CA GLN A 21 -5.07 -9.99 8.11
C GLN A 21 -6.02 -9.00 8.82
N MET A 22 -6.04 -7.74 8.37
CA MET A 22 -7.00 -6.75 8.89
C MET A 22 -8.45 -7.19 8.64
N ARG A 23 -8.76 -7.65 7.42
CA ARG A 23 -10.11 -8.11 7.05
C ARG A 23 -10.54 -9.39 7.79
N ALA A 24 -9.60 -10.30 8.03
CA ALA A 24 -9.83 -11.46 8.88
C ALA A 24 -10.12 -11.07 10.35
N SER A 25 -9.51 -9.98 10.82
CA SER A 25 -9.71 -9.47 12.19
C SER A 25 -11.03 -8.71 12.35
N ASP A 26 -11.58 -8.17 11.26
CA ASP A 26 -12.85 -7.43 11.22
C ASP A 26 -14.10 -8.34 11.30
N GLY A 27 -13.91 -9.67 11.40
CA GLY A 27 -15.01 -10.64 11.50
C GLY A 27 -15.72 -10.96 10.18
N SER A 28 -15.17 -10.51 9.04
CA SER A 28 -15.69 -10.89 7.72
C SER A 28 -15.45 -12.38 7.47
N SER A 29 -16.51 -13.12 7.15
CA SER A 29 -16.44 -14.55 6.80
C SER A 29 -15.94 -14.81 5.38
N VAL A 30 -15.87 -13.76 4.55
CA VAL A 30 -15.40 -13.84 3.16
C VAL A 30 -14.05 -13.17 3.06
N ALA A 31 -13.05 -13.94 2.61
CA ALA A 31 -11.73 -13.41 2.29
C ALA A 31 -11.84 -12.55 1.01
N PRO A 32 -11.42 -11.28 1.05
CA PRO A 32 -11.46 -10.41 -0.12
C PRO A 32 -10.48 -10.90 -1.19
N SER A 33 -10.83 -10.68 -2.46
CA SER A 33 -9.96 -11.00 -3.58
C SER A 33 -8.77 -10.03 -3.67
N ARG A 34 -7.69 -10.45 -4.33
CA ARG A 34 -6.53 -9.57 -4.60
C ARG A 34 -6.94 -8.30 -5.33
N GLU A 35 -7.82 -8.43 -6.32
CA GLU A 35 -8.28 -7.32 -7.16
C GLU A 35 -9.10 -6.32 -6.34
N GLU A 36 -9.94 -6.80 -5.41
CA GLU A 36 -10.71 -5.94 -4.52
C GLU A 36 -9.79 -5.14 -3.58
N LEU A 37 -8.77 -5.78 -3.00
CA LEU A 37 -7.83 -5.11 -2.11
C LEU A 37 -6.96 -4.07 -2.86
N LEU A 38 -6.41 -4.45 -4.01
CA LEU A 38 -5.55 -3.56 -4.81
C LEU A 38 -6.32 -2.43 -5.49
N GLY A 39 -7.61 -2.62 -5.77
CA GLY A 39 -8.47 -1.61 -6.38
C GLY A 39 -8.93 -0.51 -5.43
N THR A 40 -8.54 -0.56 -4.15
CA THR A 40 -8.87 0.49 -3.19
C THR A 40 -8.07 1.76 -3.41
N LYS A 41 -8.69 2.91 -3.11
CA LYS A 41 -8.03 4.22 -3.23
C LYS A 41 -6.82 4.32 -2.31
N GLU A 42 -6.90 3.71 -1.13
CA GLU A 42 -5.83 3.70 -0.14
C GLU A 42 -4.59 2.97 -0.65
N VAL A 43 -4.77 1.85 -1.36
CA VAL A 43 -3.65 1.12 -1.99
C VAL A 43 -3.08 1.89 -3.17
N GLU A 44 -3.93 2.53 -3.98
CA GLU A 44 -3.47 3.38 -5.09
C GLU A 44 -2.61 4.55 -4.60
N ASP A 45 -3.04 5.24 -3.54
CA ASP A 45 -2.30 6.33 -2.91
C ASP A 45 -0.94 5.84 -2.36
N TYR A 46 -0.94 4.69 -1.67
CA TYR A 46 0.28 4.06 -1.15
C TYR A 46 1.24 3.66 -2.27
N GLN A 47 0.72 3.06 -3.35
CA GLN A 47 1.49 2.67 -4.53
C GLN A 47 2.19 3.88 -5.15
N LYS A 48 1.47 4.99 -5.36
CA LYS A 48 2.03 6.23 -5.92
C LYS A 48 3.20 6.73 -5.06
N CYS A 49 3.02 6.77 -3.75
CA CYS A 49 4.06 7.21 -2.82
C CYS A 49 5.30 6.31 -2.89
N ILE A 50 5.13 4.98 -2.94
CA ILE A 50 6.25 4.03 -3.04
C ILE A 50 7.00 4.18 -4.37
N VAL A 51 6.28 4.26 -5.49
CA VAL A 51 6.89 4.42 -6.83
C VAL A 51 7.69 5.72 -6.87
N GLN A 52 7.11 6.80 -6.37
CA GLN A 52 7.77 8.10 -6.28
C GLN A 52 9.03 8.02 -5.40
N LEU A 53 8.92 7.47 -4.19
CA LEU A 53 10.04 7.37 -3.25
C LEU A 53 11.19 6.51 -3.79
N LYS A 54 10.88 5.44 -4.54
CA LYS A 54 11.89 4.55 -5.11
C LYS A 54 12.57 5.09 -6.37
N ASN A 55 11.87 5.89 -7.16
CA ASN A 55 12.38 6.43 -8.42
C ASN A 55 12.99 7.83 -8.27
N GLU A 56 12.34 8.70 -7.50
CA GLU A 56 12.76 10.10 -7.28
C GLU A 56 13.64 10.27 -6.04
N GLY A 57 13.61 9.29 -5.14
CA GLY A 57 14.38 9.28 -3.90
C GLY A 57 13.64 9.85 -2.70
N GLU A 58 14.34 9.82 -1.57
CA GLU A 58 13.81 10.21 -0.27
C GLU A 58 13.96 11.72 -0.05
N ASN A 59 12.84 12.38 0.26
CA ASN A 59 12.80 13.76 0.73
C ASN A 59 11.66 13.91 1.75
N GLU A 60 11.60 15.04 2.45
CA GLU A 60 10.63 15.28 3.52
C GLU A 60 9.17 15.21 3.02
N GLU A 61 8.90 15.70 1.81
CA GLU A 61 7.57 15.67 1.20
C GLU A 61 7.15 14.23 0.87
N ASN A 62 7.99 13.49 0.15
CA ASN A 62 7.73 12.10 -0.25
C ASN A 62 7.56 11.19 0.97
N LEU A 63 8.37 11.38 2.02
CA LEU A 63 8.26 10.64 3.27
C LEU A 63 6.98 10.99 4.03
N SER A 64 6.58 12.27 4.03
CA SER A 64 5.34 12.72 4.66
C SER A 64 4.11 12.17 3.94
N GLN A 65 4.09 12.21 2.61
CA GLN A 65 3.01 11.63 1.81
C GLN A 65 2.92 10.12 1.99
N TYR A 66 4.06 9.42 1.96
CA TYR A 66 4.14 7.99 2.25
C TYR A 66 3.56 7.67 3.63
N LYS A 67 3.97 8.40 4.68
CA LYS A 67 3.45 8.22 6.04
C LYS A 67 1.94 8.38 6.11
N GLU A 68 1.39 9.44 5.53
CA GLU A 68 -0.06 9.68 5.54
C GLU A 68 -0.84 8.63 4.73
N SER A 69 -0.27 8.13 3.63
CA SER A 69 -0.86 7.03 2.86
C SER A 69 -0.94 5.74 3.70
N VAL A 70 0.12 5.41 4.45
CA VAL A 70 0.17 4.23 5.32
C VAL A 70 -0.81 4.38 6.48
N LYS A 71 -0.93 5.57 7.07
CA LYS A 71 -1.92 5.82 8.12
C LYS A 71 -3.35 5.56 7.64
N ARG A 72 -3.71 6.06 6.46
CA ARG A 72 -5.02 5.80 5.84
C ARG A 72 -5.22 4.31 5.55
N LEU A 73 -4.22 3.66 4.96
CA LEU A 73 -4.24 2.23 4.65
C LEU A 73 -4.48 1.34 5.88
N LEU A 74 -3.87 1.70 7.01
CA LEU A 74 -3.94 0.92 8.25
C LEU A 74 -5.04 1.40 9.22
N ASN A 75 -5.86 2.37 8.83
CA ASN A 75 -6.86 3.02 9.69
C ASN A 75 -6.28 3.57 11.01
N LEU A 76 -5.07 4.15 10.95
CA LEU A 76 -4.40 4.76 12.10
C LEU A 76 -4.63 6.28 12.10
N ALA A 77 -5.24 6.78 13.18
CA ALA A 77 -5.47 8.22 13.42
C ALA A 77 -4.16 9.00 13.64
#